data_AF-A0A522DHJ0-F1
#
_entry.id   AF-A0A522DHJ0-F1
#
_cell.length_a   1.000
_cell.length_b   1.000
_cell.length_c   1.000
_cell.angle_alpha   90.00
_cell.angle_beta   90.00
_cell.angle_gamma   90.00
#
_symmetry.space_group_name_H-M   'P 1'
#
loop_
_entity.id
_entity.type
_entity.pdbx_description
1 polymer ?
#
loop_
_entity_poly.entity_id
_entity_poly.type
_entity_poly.pdbx_seq_one_letter_code
_entity_poly.pdbx_strand_id
1 'polypeptide(L)'
;AKIRGYRIELGEIESALEKHPGIRQAVAVISGSDDSSVALIAYYCGDSLSDAVLRAWCVEILPVYMVPGDFIQVASFALTHSGKVDRKALPKPARRVRADSPIPLQSASERLIGEIWREVLQRDDFGRDDNFFDSGGHSLLLMQVWHLLQQKAQHNLQTVDLFRYPTIAKLAERLDQNTDGRDGEPAAAVKRAGQRAQQQKNHRLGRARR
;
A
#
# COMPACT_ATOMS: atom_id res chain seq x y z
N ALA A 1 -2.10 3.95 -18.87
CA ALA A 1 -1.35 2.71 -19.24
C ALA A 1 -2.05 1.50 -18.63
N LYS A 2 -1.71 0.26 -19.01
CA LYS A 2 -2.15 -0.93 -18.28
C LYS A 2 -0.98 -1.53 -17.52
N ILE A 3 -1.20 -1.86 -16.25
CA ILE A 3 -0.27 -2.62 -15.43
C ILE A 3 -1.06 -3.81 -14.88
N ARG A 4 -0.65 -5.04 -15.20
CA ARG A 4 -1.24 -6.27 -14.62
C ARG A 4 -2.77 -6.31 -14.71
N GLY A 5 -3.30 -5.94 -15.88
CA GLY A 5 -4.74 -5.90 -16.16
C GLY A 5 -5.48 -4.65 -15.66
N TYR A 6 -4.87 -3.83 -14.79
CA TYR A 6 -5.46 -2.59 -14.30
C TYR A 6 -5.11 -1.41 -15.19
N ARG A 7 -6.09 -0.55 -15.44
CA ARG A 7 -5.86 0.75 -16.08
C ARG A 7 -5.30 1.71 -15.02
N ILE A 8 -4.12 2.24 -15.29
CA ILE A 8 -3.41 3.18 -14.43
C ILE A 8 -3.46 4.57 -15.07
N GLU A 9 -3.97 5.52 -14.31
CA GLU A 9 -4.02 6.94 -14.64
C GLU A 9 -2.96 7.68 -13.82
N LEU A 10 -1.81 7.98 -14.43
CA LEU A 10 -0.69 8.63 -13.75
C LEU A 10 -1.08 10.01 -13.19
N GLY A 11 -1.93 10.75 -13.91
CA GLY A 11 -2.44 12.04 -13.45
C GLY A 11 -3.27 11.97 -12.18
N GLU A 12 -3.94 10.83 -11.91
CA GLU A 12 -4.69 10.62 -10.67
C GLU A 12 -3.74 10.48 -9.48
N ILE A 13 -2.63 9.75 -9.67
CA ILE A 13 -1.57 9.57 -8.68
C ILE A 13 -0.86 10.90 -8.40
N GLU A 14 -0.54 11.65 -9.46
CA GLU A 14 0.04 13.00 -9.37
C GLU A 14 -0.88 13.92 -8.55
N SER A 15 -2.16 13.99 -8.92
CA SER A 15 -3.16 14.82 -8.23
C SER A 15 -3.40 14.40 -6.77
N ALA A 16 -3.32 13.12 -6.47
CA ALA A 16 -3.46 12.59 -5.11
C ALA A 16 -2.29 13.01 -4.21
N LEU A 17 -1.06 12.96 -4.74
CA LEU A 17 0.13 13.41 -4.03
C LEU A 17 0.13 14.93 -3.83
N GLU A 18 -0.24 15.71 -4.85
CA GLU A 18 -0.26 17.18 -4.77
C GLU A 18 -1.31 17.74 -3.79
N LYS A 19 -2.23 16.91 -3.29
CA LYS A 19 -3.12 17.28 -2.17
C LYS A 19 -2.43 17.23 -0.80
N HIS A 20 -1.28 16.56 -0.70
CA HIS A 20 -0.51 16.52 0.54
C HIS A 20 0.15 17.90 0.78
N PRO A 21 0.00 18.52 1.97
CA PRO A 21 0.46 19.90 2.20
C PRO A 21 1.97 20.09 2.02
N GLY A 22 2.76 19.05 2.25
CA GLY A 22 4.21 19.06 2.04
C GLY A 22 4.67 18.81 0.60
N ILE A 23 3.77 18.60 -0.36
CA ILE A 23 4.11 18.35 -1.77
C ILE A 23 3.67 19.54 -2.62
N ARG A 24 4.62 20.12 -3.36
CA ARG A 24 4.35 21.24 -4.28
C ARG A 24 3.98 20.75 -5.68
N GLN A 25 4.63 19.68 -6.12
CA GLN A 25 4.40 19.09 -7.44
C GLN A 25 4.80 17.62 -7.41
N ALA A 26 4.07 16.78 -8.15
CA ALA A 26 4.36 15.37 -8.29
C ALA A 26 4.33 14.91 -9.75
N VAL A 27 5.13 13.89 -10.07
CA VAL A 27 5.15 13.24 -11.38
C VAL A 27 5.21 11.73 -11.19
N ALA A 28 4.22 11.02 -11.71
CA ALA A 28 4.17 9.57 -11.65
C ALA A 28 4.68 8.98 -12.97
N VAL A 29 5.48 7.93 -12.89
CA VAL A 29 5.97 7.20 -14.06
C VAL A 29 5.86 5.70 -13.84
N ILE A 30 5.84 4.98 -14.95
CA ILE A 30 5.94 3.54 -14.98
C ILE A 30 7.35 3.21 -15.43
N SER A 31 8.07 2.46 -14.60
CA SER A 31 9.40 1.93 -14.90
C SER A 31 9.31 0.43 -15.14
N GLY A 32 10.14 -0.12 -16.02
CA GLY A 32 10.07 -1.53 -16.44
C GLY A 32 9.33 -1.71 -17.77
N SER A 33 9.67 -2.78 -18.49
CA SER A 33 9.16 -3.06 -19.85
C SER A 33 8.27 -4.30 -19.92
N ASP A 34 8.28 -5.15 -18.89
CA ASP A 34 7.47 -6.36 -18.82
C ASP A 34 6.58 -6.37 -17.56
N ASP A 35 5.49 -7.12 -17.59
CA ASP A 35 4.45 -7.08 -16.54
C ASP A 35 4.97 -7.54 -15.15
N SER A 36 6.07 -8.30 -15.14
CA SER A 36 6.81 -8.73 -13.93
C SER A 36 7.70 -7.64 -13.34
N SER A 37 8.34 -6.81 -14.16
CA SER A 37 9.28 -5.74 -13.73
C SER A 37 8.66 -4.36 -13.66
N VAL A 38 7.39 -4.22 -14.09
CA VAL A 38 6.69 -2.94 -14.06
C VAL A 38 6.49 -2.46 -12.61
N ALA A 39 7.09 -1.31 -12.32
CA ALA A 39 7.03 -0.60 -11.06
C ALA A 39 6.42 0.79 -11.26
N LEU A 40 5.58 1.21 -10.32
CA LEU A 40 5.02 2.55 -10.28
C LEU A 40 5.88 3.42 -9.36
N ILE A 41 6.41 4.52 -9.89
CA ILE A 41 7.35 5.40 -9.19
C ILE A 41 6.77 6.81 -9.17
N ALA A 42 6.79 7.46 -8.01
CA ALA A 42 6.38 8.84 -7.86
C ALA A 42 7.57 9.73 -7.52
N TYR A 43 7.82 10.72 -8.36
CA TYR A 43 8.75 11.81 -8.09
C TYR A 43 7.98 12.97 -7.49
N TYR A 44 8.58 13.70 -6.55
CA TYR A 44 7.94 14.85 -5.94
C TYR A 44 8.95 15.94 -5.57
N CYS A 45 8.49 17.20 -5.52
CA CYS A 45 9.23 18.30 -4.91
C CYS A 45 8.41 18.92 -3.77
N GLY A 46 9.08 19.39 -2.72
CA GLY A 46 8.44 19.84 -1.49
C GLY A 46 9.28 19.51 -0.26
N ASP A 47 8.61 19.29 0.87
CA ASP A 47 9.23 18.94 2.15
C ASP A 47 9.88 17.55 2.09
N SER A 48 10.85 17.28 2.97
CA SER A 48 11.43 15.94 3.09
C SER A 48 10.45 15.02 3.83
N LEU A 49 9.85 14.10 3.08
CA LEU A 49 8.83 13.16 3.57
C LEU A 49 9.34 11.73 3.43
N SER A 50 9.05 10.89 4.41
CA SER A 50 9.39 9.47 4.32
C SER A 50 8.44 8.73 3.37
N ASP A 51 8.95 7.72 2.68
CA ASP A 51 8.16 6.85 1.79
C ASP A 51 6.94 6.26 2.52
N ALA A 52 7.06 5.95 3.81
CA ALA A 52 5.97 5.42 4.62
C ALA A 52 4.81 6.41 4.75
N VAL A 53 5.11 7.70 4.97
CA VAL A 53 4.09 8.77 5.07
C VAL A 53 3.38 8.96 3.75
N LEU A 54 4.14 9.08 2.65
CA LEU A 54 3.57 9.26 1.31
C LEU A 54 2.71 8.08 0.88
N ARG A 55 3.16 6.87 1.18
CA ARG A 55 2.40 5.66 0.86
C ARG A 55 1.14 5.54 1.69
N ALA A 56 1.21 5.83 3.00
CA ALA A 56 0.02 5.86 3.85
C ALA A 56 -0.99 6.89 3.34
N TRP A 57 -0.53 8.08 2.95
CA TRP A 57 -1.36 9.11 2.32
C TRP A 57 -2.04 8.59 1.04
N CYS A 58 -1.28 7.99 0.13
CA CYS A 58 -1.80 7.45 -1.13
C CYS A 58 -2.86 6.37 -0.90
N VAL A 59 -2.70 5.47 0.07
CA VAL A 59 -3.67 4.39 0.28
C VAL A 59 -5.04 4.90 0.75
N GLU A 60 -5.10 6.05 1.44
CA GLU A 60 -6.37 6.64 1.88
C GLU A 60 -7.19 7.23 0.71
N ILE A 61 -6.54 7.58 -0.41
CA ILE A 61 -7.15 8.35 -1.50
C ILE A 61 -7.07 7.68 -2.87
N LEU A 62 -6.22 6.66 -3.03
CA LEU A 62 -6.05 5.91 -4.27
C LEU A 62 -6.46 4.45 -4.08
N PRO A 63 -6.98 3.81 -5.14
CA PRO A 63 -7.02 2.37 -5.19
C PRO A 63 -5.63 1.78 -4.96
N VAL A 64 -5.58 0.69 -4.20
CA VAL A 64 -4.35 -0.01 -3.79
C VAL A 64 -3.38 -0.31 -4.96
N TYR A 65 -3.90 -0.62 -6.15
CA TYR A 65 -3.09 -0.92 -7.33
C TYR A 65 -2.48 0.31 -8.02
N MET A 66 -2.88 1.53 -7.61
CA MET A 66 -2.31 2.80 -8.06
C MET A 66 -1.34 3.41 -7.04
N VAL A 67 -1.10 2.76 -5.90
CA VAL A 67 -0.15 3.26 -4.90
C VAL A 67 1.28 3.02 -5.39
N PRO A 68 2.14 4.06 -5.52
CA PRO A 68 3.52 3.90 -5.94
C PRO A 68 4.33 2.97 -5.03
N GLY A 69 5.22 2.19 -5.64
CA GLY A 69 6.21 1.35 -4.97
C GLY A 69 7.36 2.17 -4.39
N ASP A 70 7.78 3.20 -5.12
CA ASP A 70 8.91 4.08 -4.78
C ASP A 70 8.52 5.56 -4.82
N PHE A 71 9.14 6.32 -3.92
CA PHE A 71 9.01 7.77 -3.84
C PHE A 71 10.39 8.41 -3.92
N ILE A 72 10.58 9.38 -4.81
CA ILE A 72 11.87 10.02 -5.04
C ILE A 72 11.70 11.53 -4.96
N GLN A 73 12.33 12.15 -3.96
CA GLN A 73 12.36 13.60 -3.84
C GLN A 73 13.33 14.19 -4.88
N VAL A 74 12.89 15.22 -5.59
CA VAL A 74 13.71 16.05 -6.48
C VAL A 74 13.63 17.50 -6.05
N ALA A 75 14.70 18.26 -6.23
CA ALA A 75 14.71 19.69 -5.90
C ALA A 75 13.72 20.48 -6.77
N SER A 76 13.66 20.15 -8.05
CA SER A 76 12.75 20.73 -9.03
C SER A 76 12.63 19.82 -10.26
N PHE A 77 11.53 19.94 -10.99
CA PHE A 77 11.38 19.24 -12.26
C PHE A 77 11.99 20.04 -13.40
N ALA A 78 12.84 19.39 -14.20
CA ALA A 78 13.29 19.94 -15.47
C ALA A 78 12.10 20.08 -16.42
N LEU A 79 12.09 21.16 -17.20
CA LEU A 79 11.05 21.42 -18.20
C LEU A 79 11.64 21.29 -19.61
N THR A 80 10.83 20.77 -20.52
CA THR A 80 11.09 20.80 -21.97
C THR A 80 10.94 22.22 -22.51
N HIS A 81 11.37 22.46 -23.75
CA HIS A 81 11.19 23.74 -24.46
C HIS A 81 9.73 24.22 -24.54
N SER A 82 8.76 23.30 -24.38
CA SER A 82 7.31 23.61 -24.35
C SER A 82 6.76 23.94 -22.96
N GLY A 83 7.62 23.98 -21.94
CA GLY A 83 7.24 24.23 -20.54
C GLY A 83 6.64 23.02 -19.80
N LYS A 84 6.53 21.85 -20.45
CA LYS A 84 6.09 20.60 -19.80
C LYS A 84 7.24 19.92 -19.07
N VAL A 85 6.97 19.19 -17.99
CA VAL A 85 7.97 18.37 -17.30
C VAL A 85 8.67 17.41 -18.25
N ASP A 86 10.00 17.45 -18.27
CA ASP A 86 10.82 16.49 -18.99
C ASP A 86 10.98 15.20 -18.17
N ARG A 87 10.06 14.27 -18.41
CA ARG A 87 10.08 12.95 -17.77
C ARG A 87 11.35 12.13 -18.10
N LYS A 88 12.07 12.44 -19.18
CA LYS A 88 13.32 11.74 -19.53
C LYS A 88 14.50 12.22 -18.70
N ALA A 89 14.42 13.42 -18.14
CA ALA A 89 15.42 14.00 -17.25
C ALA A 89 15.26 13.56 -15.79
N LEU A 90 14.23 12.76 -15.47
CA LEU A 90 14.04 12.24 -14.12
C LEU A 90 15.21 11.33 -13.73
N PRO A 91 15.74 11.47 -12.52
CA PRO A 91 16.83 10.62 -12.06
C PRO A 91 16.35 9.17 -12.01
N LYS A 92 17.19 8.23 -12.42
CA LYS A 92 16.85 6.82 -12.27
C LYS A 92 16.77 6.49 -10.77
N PRO A 93 15.82 5.65 -10.34
CA PRO A 93 15.78 5.15 -8.99
C PRO A 93 17.14 4.55 -8.64
N ALA A 94 17.73 4.97 -7.52
CA ALA A 94 18.91 4.31 -7.02
C ALA A 94 18.55 2.85 -6.74
N ARG A 95 19.31 1.92 -7.32
CA ARG A 95 19.18 0.50 -6.94
C ARG A 95 19.57 0.43 -5.46
N ARG A 96 18.61 0.19 -4.57
CA ARG A 96 18.96 0.03 -3.15
C ARG A 96 19.87 -1.18 -3.05
N VAL A 97 21.13 -0.93 -2.73
CA VAL A 97 22.11 -1.99 -2.49
C VAL A 97 21.73 -2.58 -1.15
N ARG A 98 21.32 -3.85 -1.19
CA ARG A 98 21.08 -4.63 0.01
C ARG A 98 22.36 -4.68 0.83
N ALA A 99 22.26 -4.60 2.15
CA ALA A 99 23.40 -4.92 3.00
C ALA A 99 23.93 -6.33 2.68
N ASP A 100 25.25 -6.50 2.66
CA ASP A 100 25.92 -7.77 2.31
C ASP A 100 25.47 -8.94 3.21
N SER A 101 24.93 -8.64 4.39
CA SER A 101 24.34 -9.64 5.28
C SER A 101 22.97 -9.17 5.79
N PRO A 102 21.88 -9.86 5.44
CA PRO A 102 20.56 -9.53 5.97
C PRO A 102 20.49 -9.75 7.48
N ILE A 103 19.87 -8.79 8.18
CA ILE A 103 19.64 -8.92 9.62
C ILE A 103 18.65 -10.08 9.85
N PRO A 104 19.00 -11.08 10.69
CA PRO A 104 18.17 -12.28 10.86
C PRO A 104 16.75 -11.99 11.38
N LEU A 105 15.82 -12.86 10.98
CA LEU A 105 14.44 -12.90 11.49
C LEU A 105 14.42 -13.45 12.92
N GLN A 106 13.81 -12.71 13.84
CA GLN A 106 13.86 -12.94 15.28
C GLN A 106 12.56 -13.51 15.83
N SER A 107 11.40 -12.98 15.43
CA SER A 107 10.09 -13.42 15.94
C SER A 107 9.46 -14.55 15.11
N ALA A 108 8.45 -15.22 15.68
CA ALA A 108 7.69 -16.24 14.95
C ALA A 108 6.93 -15.61 13.75
N SER A 109 6.36 -14.43 13.96
CA SER A 109 5.68 -13.65 12.93
C SER A 109 6.64 -13.18 11.83
N GLU A 110 7.85 -12.73 12.18
CA GLU A 110 8.89 -12.40 11.19
C GLU A 110 9.26 -13.62 10.34
N ARG A 111 9.43 -14.81 10.95
CA ARG A 111 9.72 -16.06 10.23
C ARG A 111 8.58 -16.46 9.27
N LEU A 112 7.33 -16.40 9.73
CA LEU A 112 6.16 -16.68 8.90
C LEU A 112 6.07 -15.75 7.69
N ILE A 113 6.23 -14.44 7.92
CA ILE A 113 6.23 -13.44 6.84
C ILE A 113 7.39 -13.71 5.88
N GLY A 114 8.58 -14.00 6.41
CA GLY A 114 9.74 -14.38 5.62
C GLY A 114 9.46 -15.58 4.71
N GLU A 115 8.88 -16.66 5.24
CA GLU A 115 8.50 -17.84 4.45
C GLU A 115 7.53 -17.51 3.31
N ILE A 116 6.50 -16.72 3.60
CA ILE A 116 5.53 -16.28 2.57
C ILE A 116 6.22 -15.41 1.51
N TRP A 117 7.13 -14.53 1.92
CA TRP A 117 7.89 -13.71 0.97
C TRP A 117 8.80 -14.57 0.09
N ARG A 118 9.42 -15.63 0.62
CA ARG A 118 10.19 -16.58 -0.21
C ARG A 118 9.33 -17.23 -1.28
N GLU A 119 8.13 -17.67 -0.88
CA GLU A 119 7.14 -18.29 -1.77
C GLU A 119 6.68 -17.31 -2.87
N VAL A 120 6.40 -16.06 -2.52
CA VAL A 120 5.83 -15.07 -3.46
C VAL A 120 6.89 -14.40 -4.33
N LEU A 121 8.04 -14.05 -3.75
CA LEU A 121 9.12 -13.33 -4.43
C LEU A 121 10.19 -14.25 -5.02
N GLN A 122 10.08 -15.57 -4.79
CA GLN A 122 11.00 -16.59 -5.32
C GLN A 122 12.46 -16.29 -4.97
N ARG A 123 12.69 -15.88 -3.71
CA ARG A 123 14.00 -15.48 -3.17
C ARG A 123 14.13 -15.95 -1.73
N ASP A 124 15.27 -16.51 -1.33
CA ASP A 124 15.41 -17.16 -0.01
C ASP A 124 16.06 -16.31 1.09
N ASP A 125 16.86 -15.33 0.69
CA ASP A 125 17.54 -14.43 1.61
C ASP A 125 16.62 -13.26 1.94
N PHE A 126 15.90 -13.31 3.05
CA PHE A 126 15.15 -12.17 3.58
C PHE A 126 15.60 -11.84 5.01
N GLY A 127 15.94 -10.58 5.23
CA GLY A 127 16.23 -10.01 6.54
C GLY A 127 15.06 -9.19 7.06
N ARG A 128 15.06 -8.93 8.37
CA ARG A 128 13.92 -8.29 9.05
C ARG A 128 13.59 -6.88 8.51
N ASP A 129 14.59 -6.15 8.04
CA ASP A 129 14.45 -4.78 7.53
C ASP A 129 14.29 -4.72 6.00
N ASP A 130 14.25 -5.88 5.33
CA ASP A 130 13.98 -5.91 3.90
C ASP A 130 12.59 -5.36 3.62
N ASN A 131 12.53 -4.40 2.71
CA ASN A 131 11.30 -3.81 2.22
C ASN A 131 10.77 -4.64 1.04
N PHE A 132 9.45 -4.86 1.03
CA PHE A 132 8.76 -5.65 0.02
C PHE A 132 8.97 -5.10 -1.39
N PHE A 133 8.78 -3.79 -1.56
CA PHE A 133 8.86 -3.12 -2.86
C PHE A 133 10.31 -3.06 -3.36
N ASP A 134 11.26 -2.77 -2.47
CA ASP A 134 12.69 -2.81 -2.79
C ASP A 134 13.16 -4.22 -3.18
N SER A 135 12.47 -5.25 -2.67
CA SER A 135 12.73 -6.66 -3.00
C SER A 135 12.07 -7.14 -4.29
N GLY A 136 11.50 -6.22 -5.09
CA GLY A 136 10.80 -6.53 -6.34
C GLY A 136 9.31 -6.81 -6.17
N GLY A 137 8.79 -6.65 -4.96
CA GLY A 137 7.39 -6.78 -4.65
C GLY A 137 6.54 -5.64 -5.24
N HIS A 138 5.27 -5.95 -5.50
CA HIS A 138 4.32 -5.00 -6.05
C HIS A 138 2.89 -5.33 -5.62
N SER A 139 1.91 -4.47 -5.92
CA SER A 139 0.55 -4.59 -5.38
C SER A 139 -0.09 -5.97 -5.56
N LEU A 140 0.03 -6.61 -6.74
CA LEU A 140 -0.50 -7.98 -6.95
C LEU A 140 0.20 -9.04 -6.09
N LEU A 141 1.54 -9.02 -5.98
CA LEU A 141 2.27 -9.92 -5.09
C LEU A 141 1.92 -9.63 -3.62
N LEU A 142 1.72 -8.36 -3.26
CA LEU A 142 1.28 -7.98 -1.92
C LEU A 142 -0.11 -8.54 -1.59
N MET A 143 -1.02 -8.58 -2.58
CA MET A 143 -2.33 -9.24 -2.43
C MET A 143 -2.19 -10.75 -2.21
N GLN A 144 -1.24 -11.40 -2.90
CA GLN A 144 -0.93 -12.81 -2.68
C GLN A 144 -0.37 -13.04 -1.27
N VAL A 145 0.56 -12.20 -0.82
CA VAL A 145 1.08 -12.21 0.56
C VAL A 145 -0.05 -12.05 1.57
N TRP A 146 -0.94 -11.08 1.38
CA TRP A 146 -2.09 -10.89 2.26
C TRP A 146 -2.99 -12.13 2.34
N HIS A 147 -3.28 -12.75 1.20
CA HIS A 147 -4.09 -13.96 1.15
C HIS A 147 -3.42 -15.14 1.88
N LEU A 148 -2.13 -15.36 1.66
CA LEU A 148 -1.37 -16.42 2.33
C LEU A 148 -1.25 -16.18 3.83
N LEU A 149 -1.04 -14.93 4.25
CA LEU A 149 -1.03 -14.56 5.67
C LEU A 149 -2.39 -14.85 6.32
N GLN A 150 -3.51 -14.48 5.67
CA GLN A 150 -4.86 -14.78 6.15
C GLN A 150 -5.14 -16.29 6.31
N GLN A 151 -4.55 -17.13 5.45
CA GLN A 151 -4.70 -18.59 5.54
C GLN A 151 -3.85 -19.20 6.65
N LYS A 152 -2.58 -18.78 6.76
CA LYS A 152 -1.59 -19.37 7.68
C LYS A 152 -1.69 -18.79 9.10
N ALA A 153 -2.14 -17.54 9.22
CA ALA A 153 -2.35 -16.87 10.48
C ALA A 153 -3.76 -16.29 10.50
N GLN A 154 -4.57 -16.73 11.47
CA GLN A 154 -5.82 -16.03 11.75
C GLN A 154 -5.44 -14.66 12.31
N HIS A 155 -5.58 -13.61 11.52
CA HIS A 155 -5.31 -12.23 11.92
C HIS A 155 -6.34 -11.27 11.34
N ASN A 156 -6.32 -10.03 11.82
CA ASN A 156 -7.20 -8.96 11.33
C ASN A 156 -6.44 -7.90 10.51
N LEU A 157 -5.33 -8.27 9.86
CA LEU A 157 -4.60 -7.35 8.97
C LEU A 157 -5.49 -6.96 7.80
N GLN A 158 -5.61 -5.66 7.59
CA GLN A 158 -6.24 -5.10 6.41
C GLN A 158 -5.19 -5.01 5.29
N THR A 159 -5.64 -5.01 4.04
CA THR A 159 -4.75 -4.84 2.89
C THR A 159 -3.89 -3.59 2.99
N VAL A 160 -4.44 -2.49 3.54
CA VAL A 160 -3.72 -1.23 3.79
C VAL A 160 -2.52 -1.40 4.73
N ASP A 161 -2.58 -2.33 5.70
CA ASP A 161 -1.48 -2.55 6.64
C ASP A 161 -0.20 -3.00 5.91
N LEU A 162 -0.30 -3.84 4.87
CA LEU A 162 0.87 -4.32 4.13
C LEU A 162 1.54 -3.20 3.32
N PHE A 163 0.78 -2.19 2.89
CA PHE A 163 1.36 -1.00 2.28
C PHE A 163 2.02 -0.13 3.36
N ARG A 164 1.33 0.12 4.48
CA ARG A 164 1.82 1.00 5.55
C ARG A 164 3.07 0.45 6.24
N TYR A 165 3.20 -0.87 6.35
CA TYR A 165 4.30 -1.57 7.00
C TYR A 165 5.03 -2.48 6.01
N PRO A 166 5.82 -1.91 5.08
CA PRO A 166 6.37 -2.66 3.95
C PRO A 166 7.60 -3.50 4.29
N THR A 167 8.05 -3.53 5.54
CA THR A 167 9.22 -4.32 5.99
C THR A 167 8.75 -5.50 6.84
N ILE A 168 9.49 -6.61 6.83
CA ILE A 168 9.13 -7.81 7.60
C ILE A 168 8.95 -7.50 9.10
N ALA A 169 9.88 -6.77 9.71
CA ALA A 169 9.82 -6.40 11.12
C ALA A 169 8.54 -5.60 11.47
N LYS A 170 8.27 -4.50 10.76
CA LYS A 170 7.09 -3.66 11.01
C LYS A 170 5.77 -4.40 10.74
N LEU A 171 5.72 -5.26 9.72
CA LEU A 171 4.52 -6.05 9.45
C LEU A 171 4.29 -7.11 10.54
N ALA A 172 5.36 -7.72 11.06
CA ALA A 172 5.30 -8.64 12.18
C ALA A 172 4.80 -7.94 13.46
N GLU A 173 5.34 -6.77 13.79
CA GLU A 173 4.86 -5.96 14.92
C GLU A 173 3.36 -5.67 14.81
N ARG A 174 2.89 -5.30 13.61
CA ARG A 174 1.47 -5.04 13.35
C ARG A 174 0.61 -6.31 13.47
N LEU A 175 1.14 -7.45 13.03
CA LEU A 175 0.49 -8.75 13.15
C LEU A 175 0.32 -9.13 14.63
N ASP A 176 1.37 -8.97 15.42
CA ASP A 176 1.42 -9.33 16.84
C ASP A 176 0.47 -8.44 17.69
N GLN A 177 0.46 -7.12 17.43
CA GLN A 177 -0.47 -6.19 18.09
C GLN A 177 -1.96 -6.53 17.85
N ASN A 178 -2.28 -7.12 16.69
CA ASN A 178 -3.64 -7.52 16.35
C ASN A 178 -4.01 -8.92 16.87
N THR A 179 -3.03 -9.75 17.26
CA THR A 179 -3.29 -11.02 17.94
C THR A 179 -3.53 -10.83 19.44
N ASP A 180 -2.84 -9.88 20.07
CA ASP A 180 -3.01 -9.55 21.50
C ASP A 180 -4.37 -8.89 21.80
N GLY A 181 -4.99 -8.27 20.80
CA GLY A 181 -6.36 -7.74 20.88
C GLY A 181 -7.46 -8.80 20.99
N ARG A 182 -7.13 -10.10 21.03
CA ARG A 182 -8.11 -11.20 21.16
C ARG A 182 -8.63 -11.44 22.57
N ASP A 183 -8.07 -10.77 23.58
CA ASP A 183 -8.55 -10.87 24.97
C ASP A 183 -9.55 -9.75 25.37
N GLY A 184 -10.04 -8.94 24.41
CA GLY A 184 -10.95 -7.83 24.68
C GLY A 184 -12.03 -7.63 23.62
N GLU A 185 -13.20 -8.22 23.89
CA GLU A 185 -14.53 -8.01 23.29
C GLU A 185 -14.86 -8.58 21.88
N PRO A 186 -15.98 -9.33 21.75
CA PRO A 186 -16.44 -9.86 20.47
C PRO A 186 -17.07 -8.78 19.60
N ALA A 187 -16.63 -8.72 18.34
CA ALA A 187 -17.22 -7.97 17.24
C ALA A 187 -18.65 -8.45 16.92
N ALA A 188 -19.62 -8.02 17.73
CA ALA A 188 -21.06 -8.17 17.48
C ALA A 188 -21.74 -6.80 17.51
N ALA A 189 -21.28 -5.85 16.70
CA ALA A 189 -21.95 -4.54 16.59
C ALA A 189 -21.87 -3.90 15.19
N VAL A 190 -21.93 -4.69 14.11
CA VAL A 190 -22.20 -4.16 12.75
C VAL A 190 -23.29 -4.96 12.05
N LYS A 191 -24.44 -5.16 12.71
CA LYS A 191 -25.72 -5.55 12.05
C LYS A 191 -26.95 -5.09 12.82
N ARG A 192 -27.10 -3.80 13.16
CA ARG A 192 -28.41 -3.22 13.56
C ARG A 192 -28.62 -1.76 13.13
N ALA A 193 -28.31 -1.42 11.88
CA ALA A 193 -28.76 -0.16 11.28
C ALA A 193 -29.84 -0.34 10.17
N GLY A 194 -30.08 -1.56 9.71
CA GLY A 194 -30.97 -1.83 8.55
C GLY A 194 -32.41 -2.26 8.85
N GLN A 195 -32.82 -2.49 10.10
CA GLN A 195 -34.13 -3.11 10.39
C GLN A 195 -35.11 -2.27 11.23
N ARG A 196 -34.72 -1.08 11.73
CA ARG A 196 -35.66 -0.20 12.46
C ARG A 196 -36.47 0.75 11.56
N ALA A 197 -36.10 0.93 10.29
CA ALA A 197 -36.81 1.84 9.38
C ALA A 197 -38.10 1.24 8.77
N GLN A 198 -38.28 -0.10 8.77
CA GLN A 198 -39.43 -0.73 8.12
C GLN A 198 -40.64 -0.94 9.06
N GLN A 199 -40.46 -0.94 10.39
CA GLN A 199 -41.57 -1.10 11.34
C GLN A 199 -42.34 0.20 11.63
N GLN A 200 -41.73 1.38 11.46
CA GLN A 200 -42.43 2.66 11.67
C GLN A 200 -43.32 3.10 10.49
N LYS A 201 -43.11 2.54 9.29
CA LYS A 201 -43.96 2.86 8.12
C LYS A 201 -45.32 2.14 8.15
N ASN A 202 -45.41 0.97 8.81
CA ASN A 202 -46.66 0.23 8.92
C ASN A 202 -47.60 0.75 10.03
N HIS A 203 -47.12 1.58 10.97
CA HIS A 203 -47.96 2.16 12.02
C HIS A 203 -48.61 3.51 11.64
N ARG A 204 -48.15 4.16 10.56
CA ARG A 204 -48.71 5.43 10.06
C ARG A 204 -49.79 5.28 8.97
N LEU A 205 -49.98 4.08 8.40
CA LEU A 205 -51.03 3.83 7.40
C LEU A 205 -52.32 3.23 7.99
N GLY A 206 -52.32 2.82 9.26
CA GLY A 206 -53.48 2.22 9.94
C GLY A 206 -54.42 3.20 10.66
N ARG A 207 -54.14 4.51 10.64
CA ARG A 207 -54.92 5.53 11.39
C ARG A 207 -55.67 6.56 10.53
N ALA A 208 -55.82 6.30 9.22
CA ALA A 208 -56.56 7.16 8.29
C ALA A 208 -57.79 6.48 7.66
N ARG A 209 -58.31 5.41 8.27
CA ARG A 209 -59.60 4.81 7.92
C ARG A 209 -60.35 4.34 9.18
N ARG A 210 -60.83 5.30 9.95
CA ARG A 210 -62.09 5.22 10.71
C ARG A 210 -62.72 6.59 10.71
#